data_AF-A0A2V5NY63-F1
#
_entry.id   AF-A0A2V5NY63-F1
#
_cell.length_a   1.000
_cell.length_b   1.000
_cell.length_c   1.000
_cell.angle_alpha   90.00
_cell.angle_beta   90.00
_cell.angle_gamma   90.00
#
_symmetry.space_group_name_H-M   'P 1'
#
loop_
_entity.id
_entity.type
_entity.pdbx_description
1 polymer ?
#
loop_
_entity_poly.entity_id
_entity_poly.type
_entity_poly.pdbx_seq_one_letter_code
_entity_poly.pdbx_strand_id
1 'polypeptide(L)'
;MKKMFVLSMFISFAMICSCQKQDSTAEAQLAQRKTELDVREEALIQREKAVEEKEKEIAEREKVLANSRIIQSQRQAPDAAQAEAERQKRIQQLPPEFKALIPDRSQIDAAKAEKDRTTQQRIVQPQTGFDAARRKKMSAIAAPQTAVPETDLNSPSPSPTPQ
;
A
#
# COMPACT_ATOMS: atom_id res chain seq x y z
N MET A 1 66.16 -26.89 -3.21
CA MET A 1 64.99 -27.21 -4.06
C MET A 1 63.82 -27.81 -3.27
N LYS A 2 64.02 -28.81 -2.39
CA LYS A 2 62.93 -29.46 -1.62
C LYS A 2 62.04 -28.51 -0.80
N LYS A 3 62.61 -27.46 -0.18
CA LYS A 3 61.86 -26.47 0.63
C LYS A 3 60.87 -25.62 -0.19
N MET A 4 61.22 -25.30 -1.44
CA MET A 4 60.33 -24.55 -2.34
C MET A 4 59.17 -25.41 -2.84
N PHE A 5 59.40 -26.71 -3.04
CA PHE A 5 58.36 -27.66 -3.43
C PHE A 5 57.32 -27.85 -2.32
N VAL A 6 57.78 -27.95 -1.08
CA VAL A 6 56.89 -28.01 0.10
C VAL A 6 56.07 -26.72 0.21
N LEU A 7 56.70 -25.54 0.09
CA LEU A 7 55.98 -24.27 0.15
C LEU A 7 54.92 -24.15 -0.95
N SER A 8 55.24 -24.55 -2.18
CA SER A 8 54.28 -24.59 -3.30
C SER A 8 53.11 -25.52 -3.02
N MET A 9 53.37 -26.70 -2.45
CA MET A 9 52.33 -27.68 -2.13
C MET A 9 51.39 -27.17 -1.02
N PHE A 10 51.93 -26.47 -0.01
CA PHE A 10 51.15 -25.85 1.06
C PHE A 10 50.23 -24.72 0.55
N ILE A 11 50.70 -23.91 -0.40
CA ILE A 11 49.88 -22.83 -1.00
C ILE A 11 48.69 -23.43 -1.78
N SER A 12 48.92 -24.48 -2.57
CA SER A 12 47.85 -25.17 -3.30
C SER A 12 46.81 -25.79 -2.36
N PHE A 13 47.26 -26.40 -1.25
CA PHE A 13 46.37 -26.97 -0.25
C PHE A 13 45.53 -25.90 0.45
N ALA A 14 46.13 -24.76 0.81
CA ALA A 14 45.40 -23.64 1.42
C ALA A 14 44.32 -23.05 0.50
N MET A 15 44.59 -22.96 -0.80
CA MET A 15 43.58 -22.53 -1.78
C MET A 15 42.43 -23.53 -1.89
N ILE A 16 42.71 -24.82 -2.00
CA ILE A 16 41.67 -25.87 -2.09
C ILE A 16 40.81 -25.90 -0.82
N CYS A 17 41.43 -25.80 0.37
CA CYS A 17 40.70 -25.74 1.64
C CYS A 17 39.84 -24.48 1.77
N SER A 18 40.29 -23.35 1.23
CA SER A 18 39.52 -22.10 1.25
C SER A 18 38.27 -22.19 0.38
N CYS A 19 38.37 -22.78 -0.82
CA CYS A 19 37.22 -23.02 -1.70
C CYS A 19 36.20 -23.96 -1.04
N GLN A 20 36.64 -25.11 -0.49
CA GLN A 20 35.73 -26.05 0.19
C GLN A 20 34.98 -25.42 1.37
N LYS A 21 35.65 -24.55 2.14
CA LYS A 21 35.04 -23.89 3.29
C LYS A 21 34.00 -22.84 2.87
N GLN A 22 34.25 -22.12 1.78
CA GLN A 22 33.29 -21.16 1.23
C GLN A 22 32.08 -21.87 0.63
N ASP A 23 32.30 -22.96 -0.12
CA ASP A 23 31.23 -23.74 -0.75
C ASP A 23 30.30 -24.35 0.31
N SER A 24 30.85 -24.95 1.38
CA SER A 24 30.05 -25.50 2.47
C SER A 24 29.20 -24.43 3.19
N THR A 25 29.72 -23.21 3.35
CA THR A 25 28.96 -22.11 3.96
C THR A 25 27.87 -21.59 3.01
N ALA A 26 28.17 -21.50 1.72
CA ALA A 26 27.20 -21.08 0.70
C ALA A 26 26.06 -22.09 0.54
N GLU A 27 26.37 -23.40 0.56
CA GLU A 27 25.39 -24.47 0.52
C GLU A 27 24.47 -24.46 1.73
N ALA A 28 25.01 -24.23 2.94
CA ALA A 28 24.20 -24.11 4.15
C ALA A 28 23.23 -22.91 4.07
N GLN A 29 23.69 -21.77 3.57
CA GLN A 29 22.82 -20.59 3.36
C GLN A 29 21.76 -20.84 2.28
N LEU A 30 22.09 -21.57 1.23
CA LEU A 30 21.13 -21.97 0.20
C LEU A 30 20.06 -22.91 0.75
N ALA A 31 20.45 -23.92 1.54
CA ALA A 31 19.50 -24.81 2.20
C ALA A 31 18.55 -24.03 3.11
N GLN A 32 19.06 -23.07 3.88
CA GLN A 32 18.25 -22.20 4.72
C GLN A 32 17.30 -21.30 3.91
N ARG A 33 17.76 -20.67 2.83
CA ARG A 33 16.88 -19.85 1.99
C ARG A 33 15.84 -20.69 1.27
N LYS A 34 16.16 -21.93 0.92
CA LYS A 34 15.21 -22.85 0.29
C LYS A 34 14.06 -23.19 1.24
N THR A 35 14.35 -23.50 2.50
CA THR A 35 13.29 -23.77 3.49
C THR A 35 12.48 -22.51 3.80
N GLU A 36 13.12 -21.34 3.85
CA GLU A 36 12.40 -20.07 4.01
C GLU A 36 11.46 -19.78 2.82
N LEU A 37 11.92 -20.01 1.59
CA LEU A 37 11.11 -19.84 0.39
C LEU A 37 9.93 -20.81 0.34
N ASP A 38 10.14 -22.07 0.70
CA ASP A 38 9.11 -23.10 0.77
C ASP A 38 7.99 -22.71 1.77
N VAL A 39 8.37 -22.21 2.95
CA VAL A 39 7.41 -21.69 3.93
C VAL A 39 6.66 -20.46 3.41
N ARG A 40 7.33 -19.56 2.69
CA ARG A 40 6.68 -18.39 2.09
C ARG A 40 5.74 -18.76 0.95
N GLU A 41 6.09 -19.76 0.15
CA GLU A 41 5.26 -20.29 -0.93
C GLU A 41 3.97 -20.88 -0.37
N GLU A 42 4.06 -21.74 0.65
CA GLU A 42 2.90 -22.27 1.37
C GLU A 42 2.02 -21.16 1.96
N ALA A 43 2.63 -20.12 2.54
CA ALA A 43 1.89 -18.97 3.06
C ALA A 43 1.16 -18.18 1.95
N LEU A 44 1.74 -18.10 0.75
CA LEU A 44 1.09 -17.45 -0.40
C LEU A 44 -0.04 -18.31 -0.96
N ILE A 45 0.14 -19.63 -1.05
CA ILE A 45 -0.92 -20.58 -1.46
C ILE A 45 -2.14 -20.45 -0.53
N GLN A 46 -1.93 -20.32 0.78
CA GLN A 46 -3.03 -20.11 1.73
C GLN A 46 -3.73 -18.77 1.53
N ARG A 47 -2.98 -17.69 1.26
CA ARG A 47 -3.56 -16.37 0.97
C ARG A 47 -4.36 -16.38 -0.33
N GLU A 48 -3.85 -17.05 -1.36
CA GLU A 48 -4.55 -17.18 -2.64
C GLU A 48 -5.88 -17.90 -2.46
N LYS A 49 -5.90 -19.03 -1.75
CA LYS A 49 -7.15 -19.74 -1.43
C LYS A 49 -8.14 -18.86 -0.66
N ALA A 50 -7.67 -18.08 0.31
CA ALA A 50 -8.52 -17.16 1.06
C ALA A 50 -9.08 -16.03 0.18
N VAL A 51 -8.30 -15.53 -0.78
CA VAL A 51 -8.77 -14.52 -1.74
C VAL A 51 -9.80 -15.12 -2.69
N GLU A 52 -9.59 -16.34 -3.19
CA GLU A 52 -10.54 -17.03 -4.07
C GLU A 52 -11.89 -17.27 -3.37
N GLU A 53 -11.88 -17.64 -2.08
CA GLU A 53 -13.11 -17.77 -1.28
C GLU A 53 -13.84 -16.42 -1.13
N LYS A 54 -13.11 -15.34 -0.83
CA LYS A 54 -13.69 -14.00 -0.73
C LYS A 54 -14.23 -13.49 -2.06
N GLU A 55 -13.59 -13.83 -3.16
CA GLU A 55 -14.09 -13.47 -4.50
C GLU A 55 -15.42 -14.18 -4.79
N LYS A 56 -15.54 -15.47 -4.42
CA LYS A 56 -16.80 -16.21 -4.53
C LYS A 56 -17.91 -15.59 -3.67
N GLU A 57 -17.61 -15.25 -2.41
CA GLU A 57 -18.56 -14.58 -1.51
C GLU A 57 -19.02 -13.23 -2.08
N ILE A 58 -18.09 -12.43 -2.61
CA ILE A 58 -18.42 -11.15 -3.24
C ILE A 58 -19.27 -11.35 -4.49
N ALA A 59 -18.94 -12.33 -5.34
CA ALA A 59 -19.71 -12.64 -6.54
C ALA A 59 -21.15 -13.10 -6.20
N GLU A 60 -21.35 -13.88 -5.14
CA GLU A 60 -22.67 -14.25 -4.66
C GLU A 60 -23.43 -13.04 -4.11
N ARG A 61 -22.76 -12.22 -3.29
CA ARG A 61 -23.36 -10.99 -2.76
C ARG A 61 -23.75 -10.03 -3.87
N GLU A 62 -22.94 -9.92 -4.92
CA GLU A 62 -23.24 -9.09 -6.09
C GLU A 62 -24.48 -9.63 -6.84
N LYS A 63 -24.59 -10.94 -7.03
CA LYS A 63 -25.80 -11.56 -7.63
C LYS A 63 -27.05 -11.26 -6.80
N VAL A 64 -26.96 -11.38 -5.47
CA VAL A 64 -28.08 -11.04 -4.56
C VAL A 64 -28.42 -9.56 -4.67
N LEU A 65 -27.43 -8.68 -4.68
CA LEU A 65 -27.64 -7.24 -4.84
C LEU A 65 -28.25 -6.90 -6.20
N ALA A 66 -27.77 -7.50 -7.29
CA ALA A 66 -28.32 -7.33 -8.63
C ALA A 66 -29.78 -7.75 -8.69
N ASN A 67 -30.13 -8.92 -8.14
CA ASN A 67 -31.52 -9.38 -8.05
C ASN A 67 -32.39 -8.43 -7.21
N SER A 68 -31.89 -7.96 -6.07
CA SER A 68 -32.62 -7.01 -5.22
C SER A 68 -32.83 -5.65 -5.91
N ARG A 69 -31.84 -5.17 -6.69
CA ARG A 69 -31.94 -3.95 -7.48
C ARG A 69 -32.94 -4.12 -8.61
N ILE A 70 -33.00 -5.28 -9.27
CA ILE A 70 -34.00 -5.57 -10.29
C ILE A 70 -35.40 -5.51 -9.68
N ILE A 71 -35.62 -6.14 -8.52
CA ILE A 71 -36.92 -6.10 -7.81
C ILE A 71 -37.28 -4.67 -7.36
N GLN A 72 -36.30 -3.88 -6.87
CA GLN A 72 -36.52 -2.46 -6.54
C GLN A 72 -36.79 -1.60 -7.78
N SER A 73 -36.15 -1.87 -8.91
CA SER A 73 -36.37 -1.14 -10.16
C SER A 73 -37.70 -1.51 -10.83
N GLN A 74 -38.18 -2.73 -10.61
CA GLN A 74 -39.48 -3.21 -11.08
C GLN A 74 -40.64 -2.69 -10.23
N ARG A 75 -40.38 -2.28 -8.97
CA ARG A 75 -41.19 -1.22 -8.33
C ARG A 75 -40.87 0.08 -9.04
N GLN A 76 -41.52 0.22 -10.20
CA GLN A 76 -41.72 1.42 -10.98
C GLN A 76 -41.47 2.66 -10.12
N ALA A 77 -40.35 3.34 -10.35
CA ALA A 77 -40.07 4.61 -9.70
C ALA A 77 -41.34 5.45 -9.89
N PRO A 78 -42.10 5.75 -8.82
CA PRO A 78 -43.24 6.62 -8.95
C PRO A 78 -42.71 7.90 -9.57
N ASP A 79 -43.45 8.45 -10.54
CA ASP A 79 -43.14 9.75 -11.11
C ASP A 79 -42.69 10.68 -9.97
N ALA A 80 -41.58 11.39 -10.13
CA ALA A 80 -40.97 12.14 -9.04
C ALA A 80 -42.01 13.05 -8.37
N ALA A 81 -42.91 13.64 -9.15
CA ALA A 81 -44.05 14.41 -8.66
C ALA A 81 -45.04 13.59 -7.80
N GLN A 82 -45.32 12.34 -8.17
CA GLN A 82 -46.21 11.45 -7.43
C GLN A 82 -45.59 10.95 -6.11
N ALA A 83 -44.31 10.59 -6.13
CA ALA A 83 -43.57 10.20 -4.92
C ALA A 83 -43.55 11.34 -3.89
N GLU A 84 -43.39 12.57 -4.37
CA GLU A 84 -43.42 13.76 -3.54
C GLU A 84 -44.81 14.04 -2.97
N ALA A 85 -45.85 13.95 -3.79
CA ALA A 85 -47.23 14.14 -3.34
C ALA A 85 -47.65 13.09 -2.30
N GLU A 86 -47.23 11.83 -2.47
CA GLU A 86 -47.49 10.77 -1.50
C GLU A 86 -46.73 11.00 -0.18
N ARG A 87 -45.44 11.40 -0.26
CA ARG A 87 -44.64 11.76 0.90
C ARG A 87 -45.28 12.94 1.66
N GLN A 88 -45.76 13.96 0.95
CA GLN A 88 -46.43 15.11 1.54
C GLN A 88 -47.74 14.72 2.24
N LYS A 89 -48.51 13.79 1.66
CA LYS A 89 -49.72 13.24 2.31
C LYS A 89 -49.38 12.48 3.59
N ARG A 90 -48.34 11.64 3.58
CA ARG A 90 -47.88 10.89 4.76
C ARG A 90 -47.40 11.84 5.86
N ILE A 91 -46.66 12.89 5.50
CA ILE A 91 -46.19 13.90 6.46
C ILE A 91 -47.37 14.64 7.09
N GLN A 92 -48.42 14.97 6.32
CA GLN A 92 -49.62 15.60 6.85
C GLN A 92 -50.42 14.70 7.82
N GLN A 93 -50.34 13.38 7.65
CA GLN A 93 -51.00 12.41 8.54
C GLN A 93 -50.23 12.15 9.84
N LEU A 94 -48.97 12.61 9.96
CA LEU A 94 -48.20 12.43 11.18
C LEU A 94 -48.69 13.33 12.33
N PRO A 95 -48.57 12.86 13.59
CA PRO A 95 -48.79 13.70 14.76
C PRO A 95 -47.85 14.92 14.77
N PRO A 96 -48.26 16.04 15.40
CA PRO A 96 -47.51 17.30 15.38
C PRO A 96 -46.07 17.16 15.89
N GLU A 97 -45.88 16.31 16.90
CA GLU A 97 -44.57 16.05 17.51
C GLU A 97 -43.57 15.47 16.50
N PHE A 98 -44.01 14.60 15.60
CA PHE A 98 -43.15 14.01 14.57
C PHE A 98 -42.95 14.92 13.36
N LYS A 99 -43.90 15.81 13.06
CA LYS A 99 -43.76 16.78 11.96
C LYS A 99 -42.61 17.75 12.20
N ALA A 100 -42.41 18.19 13.44
CA ALA A 100 -41.34 19.13 13.80
C ALA A 100 -39.93 18.52 13.66
N LEU A 101 -39.80 17.19 13.71
CA LEU A 101 -38.52 16.49 13.54
C LEU A 101 -38.13 16.27 12.08
N ILE A 102 -39.02 16.51 11.12
CA ILE A 102 -38.73 16.29 9.70
C ILE A 102 -38.03 17.54 9.17
N PRO A 103 -36.76 17.43 8.72
CA PRO A 103 -36.05 18.57 8.16
C PRO A 103 -36.77 19.11 6.93
N ASP A 104 -36.86 20.43 6.84
CA ASP A 104 -37.49 21.07 5.71
C ASP A 104 -36.74 20.76 4.42
N ARG A 105 -37.48 20.53 3.34
CA ARG A 105 -36.93 20.03 2.09
C ARG A 105 -35.99 21.03 1.43
N SER A 106 -36.33 22.30 1.56
CA SER A 106 -35.49 23.43 1.16
C SER A 106 -34.08 23.36 1.77
N GLN A 107 -33.95 22.94 3.03
CA GLN A 107 -32.68 22.81 3.73
C GLN A 107 -31.88 21.61 3.22
N ILE A 108 -32.55 20.50 2.93
CA ILE A 108 -31.92 19.30 2.38
C ILE A 108 -31.37 19.59 0.97
N ASP A 109 -32.14 20.29 0.14
CA ASP A 109 -31.73 20.64 -1.23
C ASP A 109 -30.57 21.65 -1.23
N ALA A 110 -30.59 22.64 -0.32
CA ALA A 110 -29.48 23.57 -0.13
C ALA A 110 -28.19 22.86 0.30
N ALA A 111 -28.27 21.96 1.29
CA ALA A 111 -27.11 21.18 1.76
C ALA A 111 -26.55 20.27 0.65
N LYS A 112 -27.41 19.71 -0.19
CA LYS A 112 -27.01 18.90 -1.34
C LYS A 112 -26.31 19.75 -2.40
N ALA A 113 -26.85 20.93 -2.72
CA ALA A 113 -26.23 21.86 -3.66
C ALA A 113 -24.85 22.35 -3.18
N GLU A 114 -24.69 22.60 -1.88
CA GLU A 114 -23.40 22.97 -1.29
C GLU A 114 -22.38 21.82 -1.38
N LYS A 115 -22.82 20.59 -1.08
CA LYS A 115 -21.98 19.40 -1.18
C LYS A 115 -21.54 19.13 -2.62
N ASP A 116 -22.43 19.29 -3.59
CA ASP A 116 -22.11 19.12 -5.01
C ASP A 116 -21.15 20.20 -5.49
N ARG A 117 -21.32 21.46 -5.06
CA ARG A 117 -20.37 22.55 -5.31
C ARG A 117 -18.99 22.24 -4.74
N THR A 118 -18.91 21.74 -3.51
CA THR A 118 -17.65 21.38 -2.85
C THR A 118 -16.96 20.22 -3.58
N THR A 119 -17.75 19.26 -4.06
CA THR A 119 -17.23 18.10 -4.80
C THR A 119 -16.71 18.53 -6.17
N GLN A 120 -17.42 19.40 -6.90
CA GLN A 120 -16.93 19.97 -8.15
C GLN A 120 -15.66 20.79 -7.95
N GLN A 121 -15.56 21.61 -6.90
CA GLN A 121 -14.33 22.35 -6.60
C GLN A 121 -13.13 21.43 -6.33
N ARG A 122 -13.36 20.30 -5.66
CA ARG A 122 -12.31 19.28 -5.43
C ARG A 122 -11.88 18.59 -6.72
N ILE A 123 -12.82 18.33 -7.64
CA ILE A 123 -12.55 17.70 -8.94
C ILE A 123 -11.80 18.65 -9.89
N VAL A 124 -11.94 19.97 -9.74
CA VAL A 124 -11.18 20.98 -10.49
C VAL A 124 -9.78 21.23 -9.88
N GLN A 125 -9.52 20.74 -8.66
CA GLN A 125 -8.21 20.81 -8.00
C GLN A 125 -7.42 19.47 -7.95
N PRO A 126 -7.20 18.70 -9.05
CA PRO A 126 -6.31 17.56 -9.02
C PRO A 126 -5.09 17.85 -9.92
N GLN A 127 -4.04 18.47 -9.38
CA GLN A 127 -2.69 18.32 -9.96
C GLN A 127 -1.58 18.88 -9.07
N THR A 128 -1.82 19.97 -8.33
CA THR A 128 -0.74 20.62 -7.56
C THR A 128 -0.20 19.78 -6.40
N GLY A 129 -1.02 18.97 -5.72
CA GLY A 129 -0.57 18.17 -4.58
C GLY A 129 0.21 16.90 -4.95
N PHE A 130 -0.26 16.16 -5.96
CA PHE A 130 0.37 14.91 -6.39
C PHE A 130 1.69 15.16 -7.14
N ASP A 131 1.76 16.21 -7.96
CA ASP A 131 2.99 16.58 -8.66
C ASP A 131 4.03 17.20 -7.71
N ALA A 132 3.63 17.94 -6.66
CA ALA A 132 4.56 18.43 -5.66
C ALA A 132 5.18 17.30 -4.82
N ALA A 133 4.39 16.30 -4.44
CA ALA A 133 4.88 15.12 -3.72
C ALA A 133 5.78 14.24 -4.61
N ARG A 134 5.43 14.07 -5.89
CA ARG A 134 6.24 13.33 -6.87
C ARG A 134 7.53 14.07 -7.23
N ARG A 135 7.50 15.40 -7.38
CA ARG A 135 8.71 16.22 -7.58
C ARG A 135 9.64 16.17 -6.38
N LYS A 136 9.13 16.24 -5.14
CA LYS A 136 9.96 16.03 -3.94
C LYS A 136 10.63 14.66 -3.93
N LYS A 137 9.88 13.59 -4.25
CA LYS A 137 10.44 12.23 -4.33
C LYS A 137 11.50 12.08 -5.43
N MET A 138 11.29 12.66 -6.61
CA MET A 138 12.29 12.63 -7.69
C MET A 138 13.52 13.50 -7.39
N SER A 139 13.35 14.65 -6.72
CA SER A 139 14.50 15.48 -6.31
C SER A 139 15.38 14.82 -5.23
N ALA A 140 14.79 13.96 -4.39
CA ALA A 140 15.54 13.19 -3.40
C ALA A 140 16.32 12.01 -4.01
N ILE A 141 15.91 11.52 -5.19
CA ILE A 141 16.57 10.43 -5.91
C ILE A 141 17.63 10.95 -6.90
N ALA A 142 17.49 12.20 -7.37
CA ALA A 142 18.39 12.81 -8.36
C ALA A 142 19.57 13.59 -7.76
N ALA A 143 19.72 13.67 -6.43
CA ALA A 143 20.93 14.20 -5.82
C ALA A 143 22.04 13.13 -5.86
N PRO A 144 23.14 13.32 -6.62
CA PRO A 144 24.30 12.46 -6.51
C PRO A 144 24.88 12.66 -5.11
N GLN A 145 24.90 11.60 -4.31
CA GLN A 145 25.77 11.54 -3.14
C GLN A 145 27.20 11.67 -3.66
N THR A 146 27.81 12.83 -3.44
CA THR A 146 29.26 12.99 -3.54
C THR A 146 29.70 13.76 -2.30
N ALA A 147 30.81 13.31 -1.74
CA ALA A 147 31.56 13.85 -0.60
C ALA A 147 31.15 13.37 0.81
N VAL A 148 31.90 12.39 1.27
CA VAL A 148 32.45 12.30 2.64
C VAL A 148 33.97 12.11 2.44
N PRO A 149 34.92 12.64 3.26
CA PRO A 149 34.82 13.32 4.56
C PRO A 149 35.57 14.68 4.65
N GLU A 150 35.44 15.30 5.83
CA GLU A 150 36.00 16.55 6.38
C GLU A 150 37.52 16.73 6.24
N THR A 151 38.01 17.98 6.13
CA THR A 151 38.91 18.60 7.12
C THR A 151 39.23 20.06 6.75
N ASP A 152 38.76 20.99 7.59
CA ASP A 152 39.38 22.30 7.75
C ASP A 152 40.74 22.14 8.41
N LEU A 153 41.72 22.89 7.90
CA LEU A 153 43.09 22.93 8.36
C LEU A 153 43.15 23.53 9.77
N ASN A 154 43.65 22.77 10.75
CA ASN A 154 44.57 23.30 11.76
C ASN A 154 45.41 22.16 12.38
N SER A 155 46.73 22.40 12.36
CA SER A 155 47.83 21.57 12.89
C SER A 155 47.58 20.97 14.29
N PRO A 156 48.15 19.79 14.58
CA PRO A 156 49.43 19.82 15.31
C PRO A 156 50.51 18.80 14.89
N SER A 157 51.73 19.26 15.19
CA SER A 157 53.04 18.59 15.31
C SER A 157 53.01 17.24 16.06
N PRO A 158 53.94 16.32 15.77
CA PRO A 158 53.93 14.93 16.26
C PRO A 158 54.68 14.78 17.59
N SER A 159 54.23 13.88 18.46
CA SER A 159 55.02 13.32 19.57
C SER A 159 54.32 12.16 20.29
N PRO A 160 55.07 11.27 20.97
CA PRO A 160 55.07 9.86 20.64
C PRO A 160 54.49 8.95 21.73
N THR A 161 54.35 7.68 21.37
CA THR A 161 54.16 6.50 22.24
C THR A 161 55.01 6.55 23.51
N PRO A 162 54.50 6.00 24.63
CA PRO A 162 55.33 5.04 25.36
C PRO A 162 54.58 3.83 25.93
N GLN A 163 55.31 2.71 25.88
CA GLN A 163 55.31 1.48 26.71
C GLN A 163 54.00 0.74 27.03
#